data_AF-A0A7X6SKH0-F1
#
_entry.id   AF-A0A7X6SKH0-F1
#
_cell.length_a   1.000
_cell.length_b   1.000
_cell.length_c   1.000
_cell.angle_alpha   90.00
_cell.angle_beta   90.00
_cell.angle_gamma   90.00
#
_symmetry.space_group_name_H-M   'P 1'
#
loop_
_entity.id
_entity.type
_entity.pdbx_description
1 polymer ?
#
loop_
_entity_poly.entity_id
_entity_poly.type
_entity_poly.pdbx_seq_one_letter_code
_entity_poly.pdbx_strand_id
1 'polypeptide(L)'
;MPHAILAHLDDDERSEYLATLSKVSYAPGDVLFQEGGPGRRFMFLVEGRASVWVQGVEIATVEPGSILGELAVLRGTTRSATVRAIDPVVGYEGTLEHLLDLFERSPEAAAELAEIRARRTAPLVPTQRIALRDGASVFIRPLLPTDHDAFMHVYESWPPRKRYLRFFSATPPDHVLAKLIDIDFVDHFAWILFSDEAETDPMGSARYIRVDDPSSAQVAFGVSEEWQRRGVASALIAALGAAARVNGITTFTAEVLSENVAAQGLLKKFGMHFTWGVAGELVGTGPVADPLIALTADEAQALAATASLVTRLQ
;
A
#
# COMPACT_ATOMS: atom_id res chain seq x y z
N MET A 1 19.17 22.61 8.66
CA MET A 1 19.24 21.21 9.12
C MET A 1 19.20 20.34 7.88
N PRO A 2 20.11 19.35 7.72
CA PRO A 2 20.04 18.45 6.58
C PRO A 2 18.70 17.69 6.60
N HIS A 3 18.24 17.31 5.41
CA HIS A 3 17.08 16.45 5.25
C HIS A 3 17.30 15.15 6.02
N ALA A 4 16.26 14.63 6.70
CA ALA A 4 16.35 13.42 7.51
C ALA A 4 16.92 12.20 6.73
N ILE A 5 16.43 11.94 5.51
CA ILE A 5 17.05 10.98 4.56
C ILE A 5 18.58 11.13 4.41
N LEU A 6 19.11 12.35 4.37
CA LEU A 6 20.54 12.61 4.20
C LEU A 6 21.32 12.55 5.53
N ALA A 7 20.64 12.47 6.67
CA ALA A 7 21.27 12.33 7.97
C ALA A 7 21.91 10.95 8.18
N HIS A 8 21.57 9.97 7.33
CA HIS A 8 22.17 8.64 7.32
C HIS A 8 23.53 8.57 6.63
N LEU A 9 23.91 9.61 5.88
CA LEU A 9 25.26 9.78 5.34
C LEU A 9 26.12 10.55 6.35
N ASP A 10 27.41 10.23 6.43
CA ASP A 10 28.34 11.08 7.17
C ASP A 10 28.51 12.46 6.49
N ASP A 11 29.17 13.40 7.17
CA ASP A 11 29.23 14.78 6.67
C ASP A 11 30.03 14.91 5.36
N ASP A 12 31.02 14.05 5.14
CA ASP A 12 31.86 14.05 3.94
C ASP A 12 31.10 13.41 2.77
N GLU A 13 30.50 12.24 2.97
CA GLU A 13 29.65 11.55 2.00
C GLU A 13 28.46 12.40 1.58
N ARG A 14 27.82 13.08 2.55
CA ARG A 14 26.70 13.99 2.29
C ARG A 14 27.13 15.17 1.43
N SER A 15 28.28 15.74 1.73
CA SER A 15 28.81 16.88 0.97
C SER A 15 29.16 16.48 -0.46
N GLU A 16 29.77 15.30 -0.62
CA GLU A 16 30.06 14.71 -1.94
C GLU A 16 28.78 14.45 -2.73
N TYR A 17 27.79 13.79 -2.10
CA TYR A 17 26.51 13.50 -2.74
C TYR A 17 25.77 14.78 -3.15
N LEU A 18 25.66 15.77 -2.27
CA LEU A 18 25.00 17.05 -2.59
C LEU A 18 25.70 17.81 -3.73
N ALA A 19 27.02 17.67 -3.87
CA ALA A 19 27.77 18.28 -4.97
C ALA A 19 27.44 17.67 -6.34
N THR A 20 26.85 16.47 -6.38
CA THR A 20 26.34 15.87 -7.64
C THR A 20 24.99 16.44 -8.07
N LEU A 21 24.27 17.12 -7.16
CA LEU A 21 22.93 17.65 -7.39
C LEU A 21 22.96 19.11 -7.85
N SER A 22 21.89 19.55 -8.51
CA SER A 22 21.74 20.95 -8.93
C SER A 22 21.11 21.80 -7.83
N LYS A 23 21.82 22.80 -7.31
CA LYS A 23 21.24 23.77 -6.38
C LYS A 23 20.28 24.70 -7.11
N VAL A 24 19.06 24.86 -6.59
CA VAL A 24 17.99 25.68 -7.17
C VAL A 24 17.38 26.62 -6.13
N SER A 25 16.77 27.70 -6.61
CA SER A 25 16.04 28.67 -5.79
C SER A 25 14.75 29.12 -6.47
N TYR A 26 13.69 29.31 -5.70
CA TYR A 26 12.37 29.72 -6.16
C TYR A 26 11.84 30.89 -5.32
N ALA A 27 11.16 31.83 -5.95
CA ALA A 27 10.48 32.94 -5.26
C ALA A 27 9.10 32.50 -4.75
N PRO A 28 8.53 33.19 -3.75
CA PRO A 28 7.14 32.97 -3.34
C PRO A 28 6.17 32.98 -4.52
N GLY A 29 5.32 31.97 -4.62
CA GLY A 29 4.36 31.79 -5.70
C GLY A 29 4.86 30.99 -6.91
N ASP A 30 6.17 30.75 -7.03
CA ASP A 30 6.72 29.94 -8.13
C ASP A 30 6.26 28.48 -8.03
N VAL A 31 6.02 27.87 -9.19
CA VAL A 31 5.64 26.46 -9.28
C VAL A 31 6.91 25.61 -9.41
N LEU A 32 7.20 24.84 -8.37
CA LEU A 32 8.32 23.89 -8.35
C LEU A 32 8.00 22.68 -9.23
N PHE A 33 6.79 22.14 -9.09
CA PHE A 33 6.27 21.02 -9.88
C PHE A 33 4.81 21.27 -10.25
N GLN A 34 4.43 20.89 -11.47
CA GLN A 34 3.07 21.03 -11.98
C GLN A 34 2.39 19.66 -12.07
N GLU A 35 1.18 19.51 -11.52
CA GLU A 35 0.37 18.30 -11.66
C GLU A 35 0.20 17.91 -13.14
N GLY A 36 0.32 16.62 -13.45
CA GLY A 36 0.32 16.09 -14.81
C GLY A 36 1.60 16.36 -15.61
N GLY A 37 2.53 17.16 -15.08
CA GLY A 37 3.82 17.43 -15.70
C GLY A 37 4.81 16.25 -15.64
N PRO A 38 6.00 16.38 -16.25
CA PRO A 38 7.01 15.32 -16.26
C PRO A 38 7.57 14.99 -14.87
N GLY A 39 7.63 13.71 -14.54
CA GLY A 39 8.11 13.16 -13.27
C GLY A 39 9.61 12.91 -13.15
N ARG A 40 10.48 13.59 -13.91
CA ARG A 40 11.89 13.15 -14.08
C ARG A 40 12.90 13.64 -13.04
N ARG A 41 12.48 14.55 -12.15
CA ARG A 41 13.36 15.20 -11.16
C ARG A 41 12.74 15.24 -9.77
N PHE A 42 13.53 15.06 -8.72
CA PHE A 42 13.11 15.27 -7.35
C PHE A 42 13.85 16.49 -6.78
N MET A 43 13.45 16.98 -5.62
CA MET A 43 14.12 18.08 -4.93
C MET A 43 14.22 17.80 -3.42
N PHE A 44 15.40 17.96 -2.81
CA PHE A 44 15.52 18.13 -1.36
C PHE A 44 15.28 19.59 -1.00
N LEU A 45 14.23 19.86 -0.23
CA LEU A 45 13.89 21.18 0.29
C LEU A 45 14.80 21.50 1.50
N VAL A 46 15.61 22.55 1.41
CA VAL A 46 16.58 22.94 2.45
C VAL A 46 16.18 24.22 3.17
N GLU A 47 15.55 25.15 2.46
CA GLU A 47 15.03 26.40 3.01
C GLU A 47 13.68 26.75 2.37
N GLY A 48 12.86 27.48 3.13
CA GLY A 48 11.52 27.89 2.71
C GLY A 48 10.47 26.79 2.82
N ARG A 49 9.22 27.18 2.61
CA ARG A 49 8.07 26.27 2.62
C ARG A 49 7.37 26.28 1.27
N ALA A 50 6.69 25.19 0.95
CA ALA A 50 5.85 25.09 -0.24
C ALA A 50 4.51 24.44 0.08
N SER A 51 3.46 24.78 -0.66
CA SER A 51 2.14 24.16 -0.59
C SER A 51 1.99 23.10 -1.68
N VAL A 52 1.26 22.04 -1.36
CA VAL A 52 0.97 20.90 -2.24
C VAL A 52 -0.51 20.92 -2.58
N TRP A 53 -0.81 20.86 -3.87
CA TRP A 53 -2.16 20.97 -4.42
C TRP A 53 -2.49 19.79 -5.31
N VAL A 54 -3.65 19.19 -5.12
CA VAL A 54 -4.18 18.11 -5.97
C VAL A 54 -5.54 18.56 -6.48
N GLN A 55 -5.74 18.54 -7.81
CA GLN A 55 -7.01 18.95 -8.43
C GLN A 55 -7.50 20.33 -7.97
N GLY A 56 -6.57 21.25 -7.71
CA GLY A 56 -6.87 22.62 -7.28
C GLY A 56 -7.18 22.80 -5.79
N VAL A 57 -7.12 21.74 -4.98
CA VAL A 57 -7.28 21.81 -3.52
C VAL A 57 -5.91 21.70 -2.86
N GLU A 58 -5.60 22.63 -1.94
CA GLU A 58 -4.40 22.55 -1.10
C GLU A 58 -4.58 21.43 -0.06
N ILE A 59 -3.69 20.44 -0.08
CA ILE A 59 -3.78 19.25 0.78
C ILE A 59 -2.72 19.21 1.88
N ALA A 60 -1.61 19.93 1.71
CA ALA A 60 -0.50 19.92 2.66
C ALA A 60 0.46 21.09 2.45
N THR A 61 1.21 21.42 3.51
CA THR A 61 2.41 22.27 3.46
C THR A 61 3.64 21.41 3.71
N VAL A 62 4.70 21.63 2.94
CA VAL A 62 5.99 20.96 3.09
C VAL A 62 7.02 21.94 3.70
N GLU A 63 7.76 21.43 4.67
CA GLU A 63 8.74 22.17 5.46
C GLU A 63 10.18 21.76 5.07
N PRO A 64 11.20 22.58 5.40
CA PRO A 64 12.60 22.23 5.22
C PRO A 64 12.93 20.83 5.78
N GLY A 65 13.77 20.10 5.04
CA GLY A 65 14.06 18.70 5.32
C GLY A 65 13.05 17.71 4.72
N SER A 66 12.23 18.17 3.75
CA SER A 66 11.34 17.33 2.94
C SER A 66 11.91 17.08 1.54
N ILE A 67 11.68 15.90 0.98
CA ILE A 67 11.98 15.57 -0.42
C ILE A 67 10.71 15.83 -1.23
N LEU A 68 10.80 16.30 -2.45
CA LEU A 68 9.64 16.67 -3.26
C LEU A 68 9.74 16.04 -4.63
N GLY A 69 8.63 15.51 -5.13
CA GLY A 69 8.55 14.94 -6.47
C GLY A 69 9.25 13.59 -6.62
N GLU A 70 9.70 12.98 -5.52
CA GLU A 70 10.29 11.65 -5.43
C GLU A 70 9.36 10.57 -6.00
N LEU A 71 8.06 10.73 -5.78
CA LEU A 71 7.05 9.78 -6.24
C LEU A 71 7.10 9.66 -7.75
N ALA A 72 7.03 10.76 -8.47
CA ALA A 72 7.00 10.69 -9.93
C ALA A 72 8.32 10.15 -10.52
N VAL A 73 9.45 10.39 -9.84
CA VAL A 73 10.78 9.92 -10.27
C VAL A 73 10.93 8.42 -10.12
N LEU A 74 10.69 7.89 -8.93
CA LEU A 74 10.84 6.46 -8.63
C LEU A 74 9.88 5.61 -9.47
N ARG A 75 8.70 6.15 -9.75
CA ARG A 75 7.61 5.45 -10.42
C ARG A 75 7.64 5.58 -11.94
N GLY A 76 8.46 6.49 -12.47
CA GLY A 76 8.45 6.82 -13.90
C GLY A 76 7.12 7.40 -14.40
N THR A 77 6.30 7.97 -13.51
CA THR A 77 4.97 8.51 -13.81
C THR A 77 4.98 10.04 -13.98
N THR A 78 3.82 10.63 -14.27
CA THR A 78 3.64 12.09 -14.23
C THR A 78 3.49 12.60 -12.79
N ARG A 79 3.61 13.92 -12.58
CA ARG A 79 3.38 14.52 -11.25
C ARG A 79 1.95 14.29 -10.77
N SER A 80 1.80 13.79 -9.55
CA SER A 80 0.51 13.58 -8.88
C SER A 80 -0.09 14.85 -8.27
N ALA A 81 0.72 15.90 -8.08
CA ALA A 81 0.34 17.14 -7.43
C ALA A 81 1.13 18.33 -7.97
N THR A 82 0.58 19.53 -7.82
CA THR A 82 1.28 20.79 -8.02
C THR A 82 1.94 21.21 -6.71
N VAL A 83 3.19 21.66 -6.76
CA VAL A 83 3.92 22.17 -5.60
C VAL A 83 4.31 23.62 -5.86
N ARG A 84 3.94 24.54 -4.95
CA ARG A 84 4.15 25.97 -5.10
C ARG A 84 4.87 26.56 -3.90
N ALA A 85 5.88 27.39 -4.11
CA ALA A 85 6.59 28.09 -3.05
C ALA A 85 5.63 29.01 -2.26
N ILE A 86 5.67 28.91 -0.93
CA ILE A 86 5.00 29.85 -0.01
C ILE A 86 5.97 30.97 0.36
N ASP A 87 7.20 30.59 0.72
CA ASP A 87 8.31 31.49 1.05
C ASP A 87 9.41 31.37 -0.02
N PRO A 88 10.49 32.19 -0.01
CA PRO A 88 11.66 31.90 -0.82
C PRO A 88 12.20 30.50 -0.51
N VAL A 89 12.27 29.64 -1.52
CA VAL A 89 12.66 28.23 -1.39
C VAL A 89 14.05 28.01 -1.96
N VAL A 90 14.88 27.23 -1.25
CA VAL A 90 16.17 26.73 -1.72
C VAL A 90 16.21 25.23 -1.57
N GLY A 91 16.81 24.54 -2.54
CA GLY A 91 17.03 23.10 -2.43
C GLY A 91 17.97 22.53 -3.49
N TYR A 92 18.06 21.21 -3.53
CA TYR A 92 18.92 20.46 -4.44
C TYR A 92 18.07 19.51 -5.29
N GLU A 93 18.17 19.63 -6.61
CA GLU A 93 17.45 18.79 -7.57
C GLU A 93 18.33 17.66 -8.12
N GLY A 94 17.73 16.48 -8.24
CA GLY A 94 18.36 15.29 -8.80
C GLY A 94 17.41 14.45 -9.65
N THR A 95 17.93 13.35 -10.19
CA THR A 95 17.23 12.39 -11.06
C THR A 95 17.07 11.03 -10.39
N LEU A 96 16.42 10.06 -11.05
CA LEU A 96 16.34 8.69 -10.55
C LEU A 96 17.72 8.09 -10.25
N GLU A 97 18.72 8.34 -11.11
CA GLU A 97 20.09 7.85 -10.93
C GLU A 97 20.69 8.33 -9.60
N HIS A 98 20.44 9.58 -9.22
CA HIS A 98 20.92 10.12 -7.96
C HIS A 98 20.21 9.48 -6.74
N LEU A 99 18.90 9.16 -6.85
CA LEU A 99 18.22 8.41 -5.77
C LEU A 99 18.76 6.99 -5.63
N LEU A 100 19.06 6.32 -6.74
CA LEU A 100 19.63 4.98 -6.71
C LEU A 100 21.04 4.99 -6.09
N ASP A 101 21.89 5.96 -6.46
CA ASP A 101 23.21 6.16 -5.83
C ASP A 101 23.08 6.39 -4.31
N LEU A 102 22.10 7.20 -3.89
CA LEU A 102 21.83 7.42 -2.46
C LEU A 102 21.43 6.12 -1.73
N PHE A 103 20.62 5.25 -2.34
CA PHE A 103 20.21 3.99 -1.72
C PHE A 103 21.35 2.97 -1.68
N GLU A 104 22.25 2.99 -2.67
CA GLU A 104 23.46 2.17 -2.64
C GLU A 104 24.41 2.60 -1.51
N ARG A 105 24.48 3.90 -1.23
CA ARG A 105 25.26 4.44 -0.10
C ARG A 105 24.62 4.18 1.25
N SER A 106 23.28 4.24 1.34
CA SER A 106 22.55 4.02 2.60
C SER A 106 21.20 3.32 2.38
N PRO A 107 21.07 2.05 2.79
CA PRO A 107 19.79 1.35 2.86
C PRO A 107 18.76 2.03 3.77
N GLU A 108 19.22 2.70 4.84
CA GLU A 108 18.37 3.46 5.77
C GLU A 108 17.69 4.63 5.06
N ALA A 109 18.40 5.33 4.17
CA ALA A 109 17.83 6.39 3.34
C ALA A 109 16.69 5.87 2.44
N ALA A 110 16.80 4.64 1.92
CA ALA A 110 15.75 4.01 1.14
C ALA A 110 14.51 3.69 1.99
N ALA A 111 14.71 3.18 3.22
CA ALA A 111 13.64 2.89 4.16
C ALA A 111 12.88 4.16 4.58
N GLU A 112 13.60 5.24 4.90
CA GLU A 112 12.99 6.51 5.29
C GLU A 112 12.18 7.12 4.14
N LEU A 113 12.69 7.03 2.90
CA LEU A 113 11.94 7.48 1.72
C LEU A 113 10.66 6.67 1.51
N ALA A 114 10.71 5.35 1.72
CA ALA A 114 9.52 4.50 1.65
C ALA A 114 8.46 4.92 2.68
N GLU A 115 8.87 5.30 3.89
CA GLU A 115 7.98 5.81 4.94
C GLU A 115 7.38 7.18 4.59
N ILE A 116 8.18 8.12 4.06
CA ILE A 116 7.70 9.41 3.57
C ILE A 116 6.66 9.22 2.47
N ARG A 117 6.94 8.32 1.52
CA ARG A 117 6.01 7.95 0.44
C ARG A 117 4.70 7.38 0.98
N ALA A 118 4.77 6.49 1.96
CA ALA A 118 3.59 5.91 2.59
C ALA A 118 2.70 6.99 3.22
N ARG A 119 3.30 7.89 4.03
CA ARG A 119 2.61 9.00 4.69
C ARG A 119 1.97 9.98 3.71
N ARG A 120 2.58 10.20 2.53
CA ARG A 120 2.02 11.09 1.49
C ARG A 120 0.96 10.43 0.64
N THR A 121 1.03 9.12 0.48
CA THR A 121 0.03 8.36 -0.28
C THR A 121 -1.24 8.19 0.56
N ALA A 122 -1.11 7.99 1.88
CA ALA A 122 -2.22 7.72 2.79
C ALA A 122 -3.43 8.67 2.65
N PRO A 123 -3.28 10.01 2.66
CA PRO A 123 -4.42 10.93 2.54
C PRO A 123 -5.09 10.91 1.16
N LEU A 124 -4.42 10.38 0.14
CA LEU A 124 -4.93 10.29 -1.23
C LEU A 124 -5.74 9.02 -1.47
N VAL A 125 -5.73 8.07 -0.52
CA VAL A 125 -6.39 6.79 -0.67
C VAL A 125 -7.81 6.87 -0.11
N PRO A 126 -8.85 6.81 -0.96
CA PRO A 126 -10.22 6.98 -0.50
C PRO A 126 -10.73 5.74 0.23
N THR A 127 -11.36 5.97 1.37
CA THR A 127 -12.09 4.94 2.11
C THR A 127 -13.48 4.76 1.52
N GLN A 128 -13.83 3.53 1.19
CA GLN A 128 -15.12 3.18 0.61
C GLN A 128 -16.03 2.58 1.67
N ARG A 129 -17.32 2.90 1.60
CA ARG A 129 -18.34 2.32 2.47
C ARG A 129 -19.03 1.19 1.73
N ILE A 130 -19.10 0.01 2.35
CA ILE A 130 -19.76 -1.17 1.79
C ILE A 130 -20.72 -1.79 2.79
N ALA A 131 -21.69 -2.57 2.30
CA ALA A 131 -22.60 -3.35 3.12
C ALA A 131 -22.13 -4.81 3.27
N LEU A 132 -22.14 -5.32 4.50
CA LEU A 132 -21.98 -6.74 4.78
C LEU A 132 -23.27 -7.51 4.53
N ARG A 133 -23.18 -8.85 4.54
CA ARG A 133 -24.33 -9.75 4.34
C ARG A 133 -25.43 -9.56 5.39
N ASP A 134 -25.07 -9.19 6.60
CA ASP A 134 -26.01 -8.92 7.70
C ASP A 134 -26.61 -7.50 7.64
N GLY A 135 -26.26 -6.72 6.62
CA GLY A 135 -26.70 -5.34 6.43
C GLY A 135 -25.85 -4.30 7.18
N ALA A 136 -24.83 -4.71 7.93
CA ALA A 136 -23.94 -3.77 8.59
C ALA A 136 -23.13 -2.96 7.57
N SER A 137 -23.08 -1.64 7.76
CA SER A 137 -22.22 -0.76 6.98
C SER A 137 -20.82 -0.79 7.57
N VAL A 138 -19.81 -0.99 6.73
CA VAL A 138 -18.38 -1.04 7.11
C VAL A 138 -17.54 -0.24 6.13
N PHE A 139 -16.30 0.03 6.51
CA PHE A 139 -15.37 0.85 5.75
C PHE A 139 -14.21 -0.01 5.27
N ILE A 140 -13.83 0.15 4.00
CA ILE A 140 -12.76 -0.60 3.36
C ILE A 140 -11.84 0.34 2.60
N ARG A 141 -10.53 0.13 2.75
CA ARG A 141 -9.50 0.78 1.95
C ARG A 141 -8.28 -0.13 1.79
N PRO A 142 -7.38 0.17 0.85
CA PRO A 142 -6.10 -0.50 0.75
C PRO A 142 -5.31 -0.40 2.07
N LEU A 143 -4.59 -1.45 2.43
CA LEU A 143 -3.67 -1.44 3.57
C LEU A 143 -2.48 -0.55 3.22
N LEU A 144 -2.17 0.40 4.08
CA LEU A 144 -1.08 1.35 3.92
C LEU A 144 0.10 0.93 4.81
N PRO A 145 1.35 1.28 4.43
CA PRO A 145 2.50 0.98 5.28
C PRO A 145 2.40 1.64 6.68
N THR A 146 1.69 2.77 6.79
CA THR A 146 1.42 3.45 8.06
C THR A 146 0.47 2.68 8.99
N ASP A 147 -0.23 1.65 8.50
CA ASP A 147 -1.11 0.81 9.32
C ASP A 147 -0.34 -0.24 10.13
N HIS A 148 1.00 -0.28 10.02
CA HIS A 148 1.84 -1.34 10.58
C HIS A 148 1.47 -1.66 12.04
N ASP A 149 1.51 -0.65 12.91
CA ASP A 149 1.34 -0.87 14.34
C ASP A 149 -0.09 -1.29 14.70
N ALA A 150 -1.09 -0.68 14.07
CA ALA A 150 -2.50 -1.05 14.27
C ALA A 150 -2.78 -2.48 13.79
N PHE A 151 -2.23 -2.84 12.62
CA PHE A 151 -2.35 -4.18 12.05
C PHE A 151 -1.67 -5.22 12.93
N MET A 152 -0.44 -4.94 13.37
CA MET A 152 0.34 -5.85 14.22
C MET A 152 -0.29 -6.03 15.58
N HIS A 153 -0.84 -4.97 16.19
CA HIS A 153 -1.56 -5.06 17.46
C HIS A 153 -2.74 -6.03 17.39
N VAL A 154 -3.59 -5.90 16.36
CA VAL A 154 -4.72 -6.82 16.14
C VAL A 154 -4.22 -8.24 15.87
N TYR A 155 -3.17 -8.39 15.08
CA TYR A 155 -2.60 -9.68 14.76
C TYR A 155 -2.03 -10.41 15.99
N GLU A 156 -1.28 -9.70 16.84
CA GLU A 156 -0.68 -10.24 18.07
C GLU A 156 -1.73 -10.64 19.09
N SER A 157 -2.90 -9.97 19.10
CA SER A 157 -4.03 -10.34 19.95
C SER A 157 -4.67 -11.69 19.58
N TRP A 158 -4.40 -12.24 18.38
CA TRP A 158 -5.04 -13.47 17.93
C TRP A 158 -4.56 -14.70 18.72
N PRO A 159 -5.49 -15.62 19.09
CA PRO A 159 -5.12 -16.88 19.70
C PRO A 159 -4.10 -17.66 18.85
N PRO A 160 -3.14 -18.40 19.46
CA PRO A 160 -2.11 -19.14 18.73
C PRO A 160 -2.65 -20.04 17.61
N ARG A 161 -3.81 -20.67 17.84
CA ARG A 161 -4.48 -21.51 16.84
C ARG A 161 -4.87 -20.73 15.58
N LYS A 162 -5.31 -19.48 15.73
CA LYS A 162 -5.72 -18.64 14.60
C LYS A 162 -4.50 -18.16 13.80
N ARG A 163 -3.40 -17.83 14.47
CA ARG A 163 -2.11 -17.55 13.82
C ARG A 163 -1.63 -18.77 13.04
N TYR A 164 -1.67 -19.95 13.64
CA TYR A 164 -1.34 -21.22 12.97
C TYR A 164 -2.19 -21.46 11.71
N LEU A 165 -3.51 -21.26 11.77
CA LEU A 165 -4.37 -21.44 10.61
C LEU A 165 -4.11 -20.46 9.46
N ARG A 166 -3.47 -19.32 9.72
CA ARG A 166 -3.19 -18.28 8.73
C ARG A 166 -1.76 -18.32 8.20
N PHE A 167 -0.81 -18.73 9.03
CA PHE A 167 0.63 -18.65 8.76
C PHE A 167 1.32 -20.01 8.76
N PHE A 168 0.57 -21.10 8.97
CA PHE A 168 1.11 -22.45 9.18
C PHE A 168 2.09 -22.53 10.38
N SER A 169 2.11 -21.48 11.20
CA SER A 169 2.90 -21.33 12.43
C SER A 169 2.14 -20.46 13.43
N ALA A 170 2.17 -20.84 14.70
CA ALA A 170 1.61 -20.02 15.78
C ALA A 170 2.48 -18.77 16.07
N THR A 171 3.76 -18.84 15.71
CA THR A 171 4.76 -17.77 15.88
C THR A 171 5.51 -17.64 14.56
N PRO A 172 4.95 -16.97 13.55
CA PRO A 172 5.67 -16.73 12.31
C PRO A 172 6.90 -15.85 12.58
N PRO A 173 8.01 -16.07 11.86
CA PRO A 173 9.19 -15.22 11.96
C PRO A 173 8.91 -13.75 11.59
N ASP A 174 9.66 -12.82 12.18
CA ASP A 174 9.49 -11.37 11.94
C ASP A 174 9.62 -10.98 10.47
N HIS A 175 10.52 -11.63 9.72
CA HIS A 175 10.68 -11.36 8.28
C HIS A 175 9.45 -11.75 7.44
N VAL A 176 8.64 -12.72 7.90
CA VAL A 176 7.35 -13.07 7.27
C VAL A 176 6.30 -12.00 7.57
N LEU A 177 6.34 -11.42 8.77
CA LEU A 177 5.44 -10.36 9.20
C LEU A 177 5.77 -9.02 8.54
N ALA A 178 7.05 -8.70 8.37
CA ALA A 178 7.51 -7.50 7.65
C ALA A 178 7.00 -7.48 6.20
N LYS A 179 7.05 -8.64 5.53
CA LYS A 179 6.45 -8.83 4.20
C LYS A 179 4.93 -8.67 4.18
N LEU A 180 4.24 -8.56 5.31
CA LEU A 180 2.80 -8.31 5.29
C LEU A 180 2.46 -6.84 5.01
N ILE A 181 3.41 -5.94 5.17
CA ILE A 181 3.15 -4.49 5.11
C ILE A 181 3.98 -3.84 3.99
N ASP A 182 4.93 -4.58 3.43
CA ASP A 182 5.59 -4.27 2.15
C ASP A 182 4.60 -4.44 0.99
N ILE A 183 3.85 -3.39 0.66
CA ILE A 183 2.76 -3.41 -0.33
C ILE A 183 3.08 -2.45 -1.48
N ASP A 184 3.11 -3.00 -2.69
CA ASP A 184 3.32 -2.26 -3.94
C ASP A 184 2.02 -1.99 -4.71
N PHE A 185 0.87 -2.49 -4.23
CA PHE A 185 -0.46 -2.40 -4.88
C PHE A 185 -0.53 -2.96 -6.32
N VAL A 186 0.47 -3.70 -6.79
CA VAL A 186 0.51 -4.31 -8.13
C VAL A 186 0.70 -5.82 -8.04
N ASP A 187 1.83 -6.24 -7.49
CA ASP A 187 2.18 -7.66 -7.31
C ASP A 187 1.78 -8.11 -5.92
N HIS A 188 1.84 -7.21 -4.93
CA HIS A 188 1.33 -7.45 -3.60
C HIS A 188 0.33 -6.35 -3.23
N PHE A 189 -0.94 -6.75 -3.14
CA PHE A 189 -2.06 -5.87 -2.79
C PHE A 189 -2.78 -6.39 -1.54
N ALA A 190 -3.19 -5.51 -0.62
CA ALA A 190 -4.06 -5.87 0.49
C ALA A 190 -5.18 -4.85 0.73
N TRP A 191 -6.36 -5.36 1.10
CA TRP A 191 -7.48 -4.60 1.65
C TRP A 191 -7.53 -4.78 3.17
N ILE A 192 -7.95 -3.73 3.88
CA ILE A 192 -8.29 -3.74 5.30
C ILE A 192 -9.72 -3.21 5.49
N LEU A 193 -10.47 -3.85 6.39
CA LEU A 193 -11.82 -3.41 6.79
C LEU A 193 -11.83 -2.85 8.20
N PHE A 194 -12.68 -1.85 8.42
CA PHE A 194 -12.91 -1.20 9.70
C PHE A 194 -14.41 -1.14 10.04
N SER A 195 -14.71 -1.17 11.33
CA SER A 195 -16.07 -1.08 11.85
C SER A 195 -16.65 0.33 11.83
N ASP A 196 -15.80 1.34 11.80
CA ASP A 196 -16.14 2.75 11.84
C ASP A 196 -15.29 3.58 10.87
N GLU A 197 -15.76 4.80 10.60
CA GLU A 197 -15.11 5.74 9.69
C GLU A 197 -13.81 6.32 10.25
N ALA A 198 -13.62 6.25 11.57
CA ALA A 198 -12.38 6.67 12.21
C ALA A 198 -11.25 5.64 12.05
N GLU A 199 -11.55 4.47 11.45
CA GLU A 199 -10.60 3.42 11.11
C GLU A 199 -9.82 2.89 12.33
N THR A 200 -10.49 2.89 13.49
CA THR A 200 -9.80 2.61 14.77
C THR A 200 -9.63 1.12 15.06
N ASP A 201 -10.58 0.28 14.60
CA ASP A 201 -10.59 -1.15 14.87
C ASP A 201 -10.63 -1.98 13.57
N PRO A 202 -9.48 -2.55 13.13
CA PRO A 202 -9.42 -3.47 12.01
C PRO A 202 -10.25 -4.75 12.23
N MET A 203 -11.30 -4.91 11.44
CA MET A 203 -12.14 -6.12 11.43
C MET A 203 -11.44 -7.30 10.76
N GLY A 204 -10.55 -7.03 9.81
CA GLY A 204 -9.83 -8.05 9.05
C GLY A 204 -9.14 -7.49 7.83
N SER A 205 -8.31 -8.33 7.21
CA SER A 205 -7.61 -8.01 5.98
C SER A 205 -7.58 -9.20 5.04
N ALA A 206 -7.42 -8.91 3.75
CA ALA A 206 -7.12 -9.91 2.75
C ALA A 206 -6.12 -9.35 1.76
N ARG A 207 -5.29 -10.23 1.20
CA ARG A 207 -4.23 -9.88 0.27
C ARG A 207 -4.11 -10.89 -0.85
N TYR A 208 -3.50 -10.46 -1.93
CA TYR A 208 -2.85 -11.38 -2.86
C TYR A 208 -1.38 -11.01 -3.03
N ILE A 209 -0.57 -12.01 -3.39
CA ILE A 209 0.81 -11.85 -3.84
C ILE A 209 0.93 -12.58 -5.17
N ARG A 210 1.35 -11.89 -6.23
CA ARG A 210 1.56 -12.44 -7.57
C ARG A 210 2.66 -13.50 -7.48
N VAL A 211 2.45 -14.61 -8.17
CA VAL A 211 3.42 -15.70 -8.27
C VAL A 211 4.16 -15.62 -9.60
N ASP A 212 5.04 -16.58 -9.89
CA ASP A 212 5.87 -16.58 -11.11
C ASP A 212 5.06 -16.42 -12.40
N ASP A 213 3.85 -16.98 -12.45
CA ASP A 213 2.89 -16.71 -13.52
C ASP A 213 2.27 -15.31 -13.33
N PRO A 214 2.52 -14.37 -14.25
CA PRO A 214 2.04 -13.00 -14.11
C PRO A 214 0.51 -12.89 -14.15
N SER A 215 -0.23 -13.92 -14.55
CA SER A 215 -1.70 -13.93 -14.51
C SER A 215 -2.29 -14.55 -13.24
N SER A 216 -1.43 -15.00 -12.31
CA SER A 216 -1.81 -15.74 -11.11
C SER A 216 -1.31 -15.08 -9.82
N ALA A 217 -2.10 -15.18 -8.75
CA ALA A 217 -1.69 -14.69 -7.43
C ALA A 217 -2.20 -15.57 -6.27
N GLN A 218 -1.37 -15.72 -5.24
CA GLN A 218 -1.73 -16.44 -4.02
C GLN A 218 -2.52 -15.52 -3.09
N VAL A 219 -3.70 -15.95 -2.64
CA VAL A 219 -4.56 -15.19 -1.74
C VAL A 219 -4.45 -15.67 -0.30
N ALA A 220 -4.54 -14.72 0.63
CA ALA A 220 -4.60 -15.01 2.05
C ALA A 220 -5.41 -13.94 2.80
N PHE A 221 -6.14 -14.35 3.83
CA PHE A 221 -7.04 -13.45 4.55
C PHE A 221 -7.18 -13.83 6.02
N GLY A 222 -7.54 -12.87 6.87
CA GLY A 222 -7.83 -13.10 8.27
C GLY A 222 -8.84 -12.10 8.81
N VAL A 223 -9.69 -12.55 9.72
CA VAL A 223 -10.82 -11.79 10.27
C VAL A 223 -10.81 -11.91 11.79
N SER A 224 -10.91 -10.79 12.50
CA SER A 224 -11.05 -10.68 13.95
C SER A 224 -12.24 -11.52 14.44
N GLU A 225 -12.11 -12.16 15.61
CA GLU A 225 -13.06 -13.23 16.02
C GLU A 225 -14.51 -12.72 16.15
N GLU A 226 -14.66 -11.50 16.67
CA GLU A 226 -15.93 -10.81 16.88
C GLU A 226 -16.70 -10.55 15.57
N TRP A 227 -15.99 -10.53 14.45
CA TRP A 227 -16.51 -10.21 13.12
C TRP A 227 -16.65 -11.42 12.20
N GLN A 228 -16.36 -12.63 12.70
CA GLN A 228 -16.53 -13.86 11.93
C GLN A 228 -18.01 -14.18 11.67
N ARG A 229 -18.27 -14.90 10.58
CA ARG A 229 -19.63 -15.31 10.14
C ARG A 229 -20.60 -14.16 9.82
N ARG A 230 -20.11 -12.92 9.75
CA ARG A 230 -20.89 -11.72 9.36
C ARG A 230 -20.70 -11.29 7.90
N GLY A 231 -19.88 -12.03 7.15
CA GLY A 231 -19.62 -11.77 5.73
C GLY A 231 -18.34 -10.98 5.44
N VAL A 232 -17.58 -10.58 6.46
CA VAL A 232 -16.31 -9.83 6.32
C VAL A 232 -15.33 -10.51 5.36
N ALA A 233 -15.06 -11.80 5.55
CA ALA A 233 -14.14 -12.53 4.66
C ALA A 233 -14.67 -12.63 3.22
N SER A 234 -15.99 -12.70 3.02
CA SER A 234 -16.59 -12.69 1.69
C SER A 234 -16.43 -11.34 1.00
N ALA A 235 -16.68 -10.25 1.72
CA ALA A 235 -16.48 -8.89 1.20
C ALA A 235 -15.01 -8.64 0.84
N LEU A 236 -14.08 -9.06 1.70
CA LEU A 236 -12.64 -8.97 1.46
C LEU A 236 -12.17 -9.73 0.20
N ILE A 237 -12.62 -10.98 0.02
CA ILE A 237 -12.24 -11.78 -1.17
C ILE A 237 -12.86 -11.19 -2.44
N ALA A 238 -14.10 -10.73 -2.38
CA ALA A 238 -14.73 -10.02 -3.49
C ALA A 238 -13.99 -8.72 -3.86
N ALA A 239 -13.55 -7.95 -2.85
CA ALA A 239 -12.73 -6.75 -3.02
C ALA A 239 -11.37 -7.08 -3.65
N LEU A 240 -10.71 -8.18 -3.24
CA LEU A 240 -9.51 -8.66 -3.92
C LEU A 240 -9.79 -8.98 -5.38
N GLY A 241 -10.96 -9.56 -5.68
CA GLY A 241 -11.42 -9.79 -7.04
C GLY A 241 -11.45 -8.52 -7.90
N ALA A 242 -11.93 -7.41 -7.33
CA ALA A 242 -11.98 -6.12 -8.02
C ALA A 242 -10.57 -5.58 -8.30
N ALA A 243 -9.68 -5.61 -7.29
CA ALA A 243 -8.30 -5.14 -7.43
C ALA A 243 -7.46 -6.02 -8.38
N ALA A 244 -7.60 -7.34 -8.28
CA ALA A 244 -6.84 -8.29 -9.08
C ALA A 244 -7.12 -8.15 -10.59
N ARG A 245 -8.38 -7.88 -10.97
CA ARG A 245 -8.75 -7.60 -12.37
C ARG A 245 -8.11 -6.34 -12.91
N VAL A 246 -8.01 -5.28 -12.11
CA VAL A 246 -7.31 -4.04 -12.48
C VAL A 246 -5.84 -4.34 -12.80
N ASN A 247 -5.23 -5.24 -12.03
CA ASN A 247 -3.81 -5.61 -12.16
C ASN A 247 -3.57 -6.83 -13.04
N GLY A 248 -4.53 -7.18 -13.92
CA GLY A 248 -4.37 -8.23 -14.93
C GLY A 248 -4.28 -9.67 -14.41
N ILE A 249 -4.61 -9.91 -13.14
CA ILE A 249 -4.65 -11.25 -12.56
C ILE A 249 -5.97 -11.90 -12.96
N THR A 250 -5.90 -13.15 -13.42
CA THR A 250 -7.06 -13.95 -13.84
C THR A 250 -7.29 -15.18 -12.98
N THR A 251 -6.27 -15.62 -12.24
CA THR A 251 -6.32 -16.84 -11.43
C THR A 251 -5.87 -16.56 -10.00
N PHE A 252 -6.60 -17.10 -9.03
CA PHE A 252 -6.18 -17.13 -7.65
C PHE A 252 -5.77 -18.54 -7.23
N THR A 253 -4.73 -18.61 -6.43
CA THR A 253 -4.30 -19.81 -5.71
C THR A 253 -4.38 -19.58 -4.21
N ALA A 254 -4.52 -20.65 -3.42
CA ALA A 254 -4.52 -20.55 -1.96
C ALA A 254 -3.97 -21.83 -1.34
N GLU A 255 -3.22 -21.71 -0.26
CA GLU A 255 -2.86 -22.86 0.57
C GLU A 255 -3.66 -22.78 1.87
N VAL A 256 -4.35 -23.87 2.19
CA VAL A 256 -5.27 -23.92 3.33
C VAL A 256 -5.11 -25.24 4.05
N LEU A 257 -4.87 -25.21 5.36
CA LEU A 257 -4.87 -26.43 6.16
C LEU A 257 -6.18 -27.21 6.02
N SER A 258 -6.11 -28.53 5.94
CA SER A 258 -7.29 -29.40 5.78
C SER A 258 -8.33 -29.24 6.89
N GLU A 259 -7.91 -28.78 8.07
CA GLU A 259 -8.79 -28.49 9.22
C GLU A 259 -9.56 -27.17 9.09
N ASN A 260 -9.12 -26.25 8.23
CA ASN A 260 -9.75 -24.94 8.04
C ASN A 260 -10.94 -25.02 7.09
N VAL A 261 -11.95 -25.81 7.48
CA VAL A 261 -13.17 -26.06 6.69
C VAL A 261 -13.93 -24.78 6.35
N ALA A 262 -13.86 -23.76 7.21
CA ALA A 262 -14.49 -22.47 6.98
C ALA A 262 -13.84 -21.72 5.81
N ALA A 263 -12.50 -21.63 5.77
CA ALA A 263 -11.78 -21.02 4.66
C ALA A 263 -11.99 -21.81 3.35
N GLN A 264 -11.96 -23.14 3.41
CA GLN A 264 -12.24 -24.00 2.25
C GLN A 264 -13.64 -23.75 1.68
N GLY A 265 -14.67 -23.72 2.53
CA GLY A 265 -16.05 -23.48 2.10
C GLY A 265 -16.23 -22.09 1.48
N LEU A 266 -15.57 -21.08 2.06
CA LEU A 266 -15.57 -19.72 1.54
C LEU A 266 -14.89 -19.63 0.17
N LEU A 267 -13.69 -20.18 0.02
CA LEU A 267 -12.95 -20.14 -1.25
C LEU A 267 -13.66 -20.96 -2.34
N LYS A 268 -14.28 -22.09 -2.00
CA LYS A 268 -15.16 -22.86 -2.91
C LYS A 268 -16.35 -22.03 -3.41
N LYS A 269 -16.96 -21.21 -2.55
CA LYS A 269 -18.04 -20.28 -2.95
C LYS A 269 -17.57 -19.32 -4.06
N PHE A 270 -16.30 -18.93 -4.07
CA PHE A 270 -15.69 -18.09 -5.09
C PHE A 270 -15.10 -18.88 -6.27
N GLY A 271 -15.43 -20.16 -6.42
CA GLY A 271 -15.05 -20.97 -7.57
C GLY A 271 -13.68 -21.64 -7.46
N MET A 272 -13.03 -21.64 -6.29
CA MET A 272 -11.81 -22.43 -6.09
C MET A 272 -12.12 -23.93 -5.96
N HIS A 273 -11.28 -24.72 -6.63
CA HIS A 273 -11.22 -26.17 -6.46
C HIS A 273 -9.97 -26.54 -5.68
N PHE A 274 -10.07 -27.53 -4.79
CA PHE A 274 -8.98 -27.93 -3.92
C PHE A 274 -8.47 -29.31 -4.27
N THR A 275 -7.15 -29.45 -4.30
CA THR A 275 -6.42 -30.72 -4.35
C THR A 275 -5.56 -30.85 -3.10
N TRP A 276 -5.20 -32.09 -2.75
CA TRP A 276 -4.24 -32.32 -1.66
C TRP A 276 -2.86 -31.82 -2.05
N GLY A 277 -2.27 -31.02 -1.18
CA GLY A 277 -0.88 -30.59 -1.24
C GLY A 277 0.02 -31.48 -0.38
N VAL A 278 1.20 -30.96 -0.06
CA VAL A 278 2.17 -31.60 0.82
C VAL A 278 1.79 -31.32 2.28
N ALA A 279 2.20 -32.19 3.22
CA ALA A 279 2.10 -31.94 4.67
C ALA A 279 0.68 -31.65 5.24
N GLY A 280 -0.39 -32.17 4.62
CA GLY A 280 -1.76 -32.04 5.14
C GLY A 280 -2.46 -30.73 4.75
N GLU A 281 -1.88 -30.01 3.81
CA GLU A 281 -2.44 -28.78 3.25
C GLU A 281 -3.29 -29.10 2.01
N LEU A 282 -4.25 -28.23 1.73
CA LEU A 282 -5.02 -28.24 0.49
C LEU A 282 -4.58 -27.05 -0.36
N VAL A 283 -4.28 -27.32 -1.63
CA VAL A 283 -3.97 -26.30 -2.62
C VAL A 283 -5.24 -26.00 -3.40
N GLY A 284 -5.73 -24.77 -3.27
CA GLY A 284 -6.86 -24.22 -3.99
C GLY A 284 -6.41 -23.51 -5.25
N THR A 285 -7.15 -23.70 -6.35
CA THR A 285 -6.98 -22.91 -7.58
C THR A 285 -8.33 -22.60 -8.18
N GLY A 286 -8.53 -21.39 -8.67
CA GLY A 286 -9.77 -20.96 -9.31
C GLY A 286 -9.62 -19.63 -10.04
N PRO A 287 -10.66 -19.19 -10.76
CA PRO A 287 -10.66 -17.86 -11.33
C PRO A 287 -10.56 -16.80 -10.23
N VAL A 288 -10.10 -15.60 -10.59
CA VAL A 288 -10.23 -14.43 -9.71
C VAL A 288 -11.69 -14.28 -9.28
N ALA A 289 -11.86 -14.05 -7.98
CA ALA A 289 -13.17 -13.89 -7.35
C ALA A 289 -14.05 -12.91 -8.14
N ASP A 290 -15.29 -13.31 -8.42
CA ASP A 290 -16.29 -12.38 -8.93
C ASP A 290 -16.73 -11.45 -7.78
N PRO A 291 -16.48 -10.13 -7.87
CA PRO A 291 -16.86 -9.19 -6.83
C PRO A 291 -18.37 -9.24 -6.49
N LEU A 292 -19.21 -9.56 -7.49
CA LEU A 292 -20.66 -9.54 -7.36
C LEU A 292 -21.21 -10.67 -6.47
N ILE A 293 -20.37 -11.63 -6.07
CA ILE A 293 -20.73 -12.69 -5.12
C ILE A 293 -20.95 -12.13 -3.69
N ALA A 294 -20.36 -10.98 -3.35
CA ALA A 294 -20.47 -10.39 -2.02
C ALA A 294 -20.59 -8.85 -2.00
N LEU A 295 -20.51 -8.19 -3.16
CA LEU A 295 -20.62 -6.75 -3.30
C LEU A 295 -21.69 -6.42 -4.36
N THR A 296 -22.26 -5.24 -4.26
CA THR A 296 -23.06 -4.64 -5.34
C THR A 296 -22.17 -4.20 -6.50
N ALA A 297 -22.77 -3.92 -7.66
CA ALA A 297 -22.04 -3.41 -8.82
C ALA A 297 -21.34 -2.07 -8.53
N ASP A 298 -22.02 -1.16 -7.82
CA ASP A 298 -21.49 0.16 -7.47
C ASP A 298 -20.29 0.03 -6.52
N GLU A 299 -20.40 -0.81 -5.49
CA GLU A 299 -19.30 -1.08 -4.55
C GLU A 299 -18.10 -1.72 -5.28
N ALA A 300 -18.34 -2.71 -6.14
CA ALA A 300 -17.28 -3.34 -6.93
C ALA A 300 -16.57 -2.34 -7.86
N GLN A 301 -17.32 -1.45 -8.51
CA GLN A 301 -16.77 -0.40 -9.36
C GLN A 301 -15.96 0.61 -8.56
N ALA A 302 -16.44 1.04 -7.40
CA ALA A 302 -15.74 1.96 -6.52
C ALA A 302 -14.41 1.37 -6.03
N LEU A 303 -14.39 0.10 -5.62
CA LEU A 303 -13.17 -0.58 -5.20
C LEU A 303 -12.18 -0.80 -6.34
N ALA A 304 -12.65 -1.10 -7.55
CA ALA A 304 -11.80 -1.16 -8.74
C ALA A 304 -11.19 0.20 -9.07
N ALA A 305 -11.95 1.29 -8.94
CA ALA A 305 -11.44 2.65 -9.12
C ALA A 305 -10.39 3.01 -8.05
N THR A 306 -10.62 2.65 -6.78
CA THR A 306 -9.64 2.81 -5.69
C THR A 306 -8.37 2.00 -5.96
N ALA A 307 -8.50 0.74 -6.37
CA ALA A 307 -7.34 -0.09 -6.74
C ALA A 307 -6.55 0.55 -7.88
N SER A 308 -7.23 0.97 -8.95
CA SER A 308 -6.60 1.67 -10.08
C SER A 308 -5.93 2.99 -9.68
N LEU A 309 -6.49 3.70 -8.70
CA LEU A 309 -5.86 4.90 -8.15
C LEU A 309 -4.57 4.54 -7.43
N VAL A 310 -4.59 3.59 -6.47
CA VAL A 310 -3.39 3.26 -5.69
C VAL A 310 -2.30 2.59 -6.51
N THR A 311 -2.65 1.81 -7.54
CA THR A 311 -1.70 1.27 -8.52
C THR A 311 -1.03 2.36 -9.35
N ARG A 312 -1.73 3.47 -9.67
CA ARG A 312 -1.13 4.63 -10.35
C ARG A 312 -0.38 5.55 -9.41
N LEU A 313 -0.71 5.49 -8.12
CA LEU A 313 0.07 6.06 -7.04
C LEU A 313 1.17 5.09 -6.60
N GLN A 314 1.69 4.23 -7.47
CA GLN A 314 2.91 3.43 -7.31
C GLN A 314 3.77 3.57 -8.55
#